data_AF-D1VZE1-F1
#
_entry.id   AF-D1VZE1-F1
#
_cell.length_a   1.000
_cell.length_b   1.000
_cell.length_c   1.000
_cell.angle_alpha   90.00
_cell.angle_beta   90.00
_cell.angle_gamma   90.00
#
_symmetry.space_group_name_H-M   'P 1'
#
loop_
_entity.id
_entity.type
_entity.pdbx_description
1 polymer ?
#
loop_
_entity_poly.entity_id
_entity_poly.type
_entity_poly.pdbx_seq_one_letter_code
_entity_poly.pdbx_strand_id
1 'polypeptide(L)'
;MIHPQKQNDSKLSSMKLKSKIFLTTAFVATLFAACSSGNDKNLTVSGLNPAKFDTIIHEKPVKLFVIKNSHDMEVCVTNFGARIVSICVPNKADIATDVVLGFDNIAQY
;
A
#
# COMPACT_ATOMS: atom_id res chain seq x y z
N MET A 1 67.70 -16.30 45.52
CA MET A 1 66.84 -15.34 46.25
C MET A 1 66.39 -14.26 45.26
N ILE A 2 65.10 -13.88 45.33
CA ILE A 2 64.42 -12.79 44.60
C ILE A 2 63.80 -13.16 43.23
N HIS A 3 62.50 -13.49 43.26
CA HIS A 3 61.48 -13.10 42.26
C HIS A 3 61.17 -11.58 42.41
N PRO A 4 60.41 -10.85 41.55
CA PRO A 4 59.71 -11.18 40.28
C PRO A 4 59.84 -10.07 39.18
N GLN A 5 59.27 -10.26 37.98
CA GLN A 5 58.32 -9.28 37.38
C GLN A 5 57.49 -9.91 36.24
N LYS A 6 56.23 -9.48 36.19
CA LYS A 6 55.05 -9.92 35.44
C LYS A 6 54.85 -9.00 34.21
N GLN A 7 53.97 -9.42 33.29
CA GLN A 7 53.45 -8.71 32.09
C GLN A 7 54.28 -9.02 30.83
N ASN A 8 53.76 -9.34 29.65
CA ASN A 8 52.48 -8.96 29.07
C ASN A 8 52.24 -9.75 27.75
N ASP A 9 51.73 -10.97 27.81
CA ASP A 9 51.42 -11.78 26.61
C ASP A 9 50.09 -11.36 25.92
N SER A 10 49.53 -10.21 26.28
CA SER A 10 48.21 -9.78 25.81
C SER A 10 48.23 -8.91 24.54
N LYS A 11 49.41 -8.54 24.01
CA LYS A 11 49.50 -7.53 22.93
C LYS A 11 49.62 -8.06 21.50
N LEU A 12 49.52 -9.37 21.27
CA LEU A 12 49.58 -9.95 19.92
C LEU A 12 48.21 -10.35 19.34
N SER A 13 47.14 -10.32 20.15
CA SER A 13 45.78 -10.70 19.72
C SER A 13 44.89 -9.52 19.29
N SER A 14 45.31 -8.27 19.47
CA SER A 14 44.47 -7.09 19.17
C SER A 14 44.57 -6.56 17.73
N MET A 15 45.50 -7.09 16.91
CA MET A 15 45.72 -6.64 15.53
C MET A 15 45.08 -7.51 14.44
N LYS A 16 44.38 -8.61 14.78
CA LYS A 16 43.66 -9.43 13.78
C LYS A 16 42.14 -9.18 13.69
N LEU A 17 41.58 -8.33 14.55
CA LEU A 17 40.14 -8.02 14.54
C LEU A 17 39.80 -6.75 13.75
N LYS A 18 40.74 -5.82 13.58
CA LYS A 18 40.49 -4.54 12.88
C LYS A 18 40.47 -4.66 11.35
N SER A 19 41.02 -5.74 10.78
CA SER A 19 41.11 -5.93 9.33
C SER A 19 39.86 -6.57 8.71
N LYS A 20 39.03 -7.29 9.49
CA LYS A 20 37.80 -7.93 8.98
C LYS A 20 36.55 -7.05 9.05
N ILE A 21 36.61 -5.95 9.80
CA ILE A 21 35.47 -5.03 9.99
C ILE A 21 35.33 -4.04 8.81
N PHE A 22 36.41 -3.79 8.05
CA PHE A 22 36.38 -2.86 6.92
C PHE A 22 35.74 -3.43 5.64
N LEU A 23 35.45 -4.74 5.57
CA LEU A 23 34.92 -5.37 4.35
C LEU A 23 33.41 -5.62 4.38
N THR A 24 32.74 -5.41 5.53
CA THR A 24 31.32 -5.75 5.70
C THR A 24 30.36 -4.56 5.54
N THR A 25 30.87 -3.33 5.49
CA THR A 25 30.01 -2.13 5.53
C THR A 25 29.54 -1.65 4.15
N ALA A 26 29.91 -2.34 3.06
CA ALA A 26 29.54 -1.93 1.70
C ALA A 26 28.30 -2.67 1.13
N PHE A 27 27.74 -3.67 1.82
CA PHE A 27 26.64 -4.49 1.28
C PHE A 27 25.25 -4.22 1.88
N VAL A 28 25.15 -3.38 2.93
CA VAL A 28 23.87 -3.13 3.65
C VAL A 28 23.19 -1.83 3.18
N ALA A 29 23.78 -1.07 2.25
CA ALA A 29 23.21 0.20 1.79
C ALA A 29 22.24 0.08 0.59
N THR A 30 22.16 -1.09 -0.07
CA THR A 30 21.39 -1.26 -1.32
C THR A 30 19.96 -1.79 -1.13
N LEU A 31 19.50 -2.03 0.09
CA LEU A 31 18.19 -2.65 0.35
C LEU A 31 17.04 -1.66 0.60
N PHE A 32 17.29 -0.34 0.62
CA PHE A 32 16.24 0.65 0.95
C PHE A 32 15.49 1.24 -0.26
N ALA A 33 15.85 0.88 -1.50
CA ALA A 33 15.34 1.56 -2.70
C ALA A 33 14.31 0.77 -3.53
N ALA A 34 13.63 -0.24 -2.98
CA ALA A 34 12.77 -1.12 -3.77
C ALA A 34 11.26 -0.99 -3.55
N CYS A 35 10.79 -0.14 -2.62
CA CYS A 35 9.35 0.04 -2.40
C CYS A 35 8.93 1.49 -2.65
N SER A 36 8.76 1.82 -3.92
CA SER A 36 7.84 2.89 -4.34
C SER A 36 6.91 2.34 -5.42
N SER A 37 6.04 1.40 -5.02
CA SER A 37 4.91 1.00 -5.85
C SER A 37 3.95 2.18 -5.93
N GLY A 38 4.03 2.90 -7.05
CA GLY A 38 3.25 4.10 -7.32
C GLY A 38 1.78 3.78 -7.51
N ASN A 39 0.94 4.50 -6.76
CA ASN A 39 -0.45 4.85 -7.06
C ASN A 39 -1.29 3.79 -7.78
N ASP A 40 -1.53 2.66 -7.14
CA ASP A 40 -2.69 1.82 -7.46
C ASP A 40 -3.95 2.62 -7.16
N LYS A 41 -4.56 3.21 -8.21
CA LYS A 41 -5.89 3.78 -8.09
C LYS A 41 -6.81 2.61 -7.76
N ASN A 42 -7.31 2.57 -6.52
CA ASN A 42 -8.27 1.55 -6.09
C ASN A 42 -9.59 1.79 -6.83
N LEU A 43 -9.73 1.18 -8.01
CA LEU A 43 -10.93 1.25 -8.83
C LEU A 43 -11.95 0.21 -8.35
N THR A 44 -13.23 0.51 -8.54
CA THR A 44 -14.33 -0.44 -8.34
C THR A 44 -14.31 -1.50 -9.45
N VAL A 45 -15.11 -2.57 -9.32
CA VAL A 45 -15.27 -3.60 -10.34
C VAL A 45 -15.79 -3.02 -11.66
N SER A 46 -16.66 -2.01 -11.58
CA SER A 46 -17.14 -1.22 -12.72
C SER A 46 -16.14 -0.18 -13.25
N GLY A 47 -14.97 -0.01 -12.62
CA GLY A 47 -13.95 0.95 -13.03
C GLY A 47 -14.15 2.38 -12.50
N LEU A 48 -15.08 2.59 -11.57
CA LEU A 48 -15.25 3.89 -10.91
C LEU A 48 -14.02 4.20 -10.05
N ASN A 49 -13.63 5.47 -10.05
CA ASN A 49 -12.56 5.97 -9.18
C ASN A 49 -13.19 6.71 -8.00
N PRO A 50 -13.07 6.21 -6.75
CA PRO A 50 -13.62 6.88 -5.57
C PRO A 50 -13.20 8.35 -5.44
N ALA A 51 -11.99 8.71 -5.90
CA ALA A 51 -11.51 10.10 -5.86
C ALA A 51 -12.34 11.04 -6.76
N LYS A 52 -13.02 10.54 -7.79
CA LYS A 52 -13.94 11.33 -8.64
C LYS A 52 -15.30 11.63 -7.97
N PHE A 53 -15.53 11.05 -6.79
CA PHE A 53 -16.70 11.32 -5.95
C PHE A 53 -16.32 12.01 -4.65
N ASP A 54 -15.03 12.23 -4.40
CA ASP A 54 -14.53 12.88 -3.19
C ASP A 54 -14.55 14.40 -3.37
N THR A 55 -15.58 15.04 -2.84
CA THR A 55 -15.75 16.49 -2.94
C THR A 55 -16.59 17.06 -1.80
N ILE A 56 -16.77 18.38 -1.80
CA ILE A 56 -17.69 19.09 -0.90
C ILE A 56 -18.73 19.81 -1.76
N ILE A 57 -20.01 19.50 -1.54
CA ILE A 57 -21.15 20.17 -2.19
C ILE A 57 -22.04 20.75 -1.10
N HIS A 58 -22.32 22.06 -1.15
CA HIS A 58 -23.09 22.77 -0.12
C HIS A 58 -22.55 22.52 1.29
N GLU A 59 -21.24 22.65 1.48
CA GLU A 59 -20.53 22.43 2.75
C GLU A 59 -20.64 21.00 3.32
N LYS A 60 -21.20 20.06 2.55
CA LYS A 60 -21.33 18.65 2.95
C LYS A 60 -20.36 17.78 2.16
N PRO A 61 -19.63 16.87 2.83
CA PRO A 61 -18.75 15.93 2.14
C PRO A 61 -19.57 14.93 1.33
N VAL A 62 -19.17 14.75 0.07
CA VAL A 62 -19.68 13.73 -0.82
C VAL A 62 -18.60 12.68 -1.04
N LYS A 63 -18.99 11.41 -1.04
CA LYS A 63 -18.12 10.24 -1.18
C LYS A 63 -18.82 9.15 -2.00
N LEU A 64 -18.02 8.19 -2.45
CA LEU A 64 -18.47 6.89 -2.97
C LEU A 64 -18.29 5.82 -1.88
N PHE A 65 -19.27 4.96 -1.71
CA PHE A 65 -19.26 3.81 -0.82
C PHE A 65 -19.39 2.55 -1.65
N VAL A 66 -18.53 1.56 -1.37
CA VAL A 66 -18.47 0.30 -2.10
C VAL A 66 -18.88 -0.82 -1.14
N ILE A 67 -19.91 -1.58 -1.50
CA ILE A 67 -20.44 -2.69 -0.72
C ILE A 67 -20.19 -3.96 -1.52
N LYS A 68 -19.58 -4.96 -0.89
CA LYS A 68 -19.29 -6.28 -1.49
C LYS A 68 -19.95 -7.37 -0.69
N ASN A 69 -20.42 -8.42 -1.36
CA ASN A 69 -20.88 -9.64 -0.70
C ASN A 69 -19.91 -10.81 -1.00
N SER A 70 -20.20 -11.99 -0.44
CA SER A 70 -19.43 -13.22 -0.65
C SER A 70 -19.69 -13.91 -2.00
N HIS A 71 -20.47 -13.30 -2.89
CA HIS A 71 -20.92 -13.87 -4.16
C HIS A 71 -20.51 -12.99 -5.35
N ASP A 72 -19.36 -12.31 -5.23
CA ASP A 72 -18.76 -11.47 -6.27
C ASP A 72 -19.69 -10.36 -6.81
N MET A 73 -20.64 -9.92 -6.00
CA MET A 73 -21.44 -8.74 -6.29
C MET A 73 -20.82 -7.51 -5.63
N GLU A 74 -20.88 -6.39 -6.34
CA GLU A 74 -20.46 -5.08 -5.84
C GLU A 74 -21.53 -4.03 -6.12
N VAL A 75 -21.88 -3.24 -5.10
CA VAL A 75 -22.77 -2.09 -5.23
C VAL A 75 -22.00 -0.83 -4.85
N CYS A 76 -22.05 0.17 -5.72
CA CYS A 76 -21.45 1.47 -5.47
C CYS A 76 -22.55 2.52 -5.25
N VAL A 77 -22.46 3.25 -4.13
CA VAL A 77 -23.46 4.25 -3.70
C VAL A 77 -22.76 5.57 -3.40
N THR A 78 -23.32 6.69 -3.86
CA THR A 78 -22.89 8.02 -3.37
C THR A 78 -23.85 8.54 -2.30
N ASN A 79 -23.32 9.20 -1.27
CA ASN A 79 -24.15 9.89 -0.27
C ASN A 79 -24.77 11.19 -0.81
N PHE A 80 -24.48 11.60 -2.05
CA PHE A 80 -25.23 12.65 -2.73
C PHE A 80 -26.58 12.13 -3.20
N GLY A 81 -27.61 12.36 -2.40
CA GLY A 81 -28.97 11.88 -2.68
C GLY A 81 -29.14 10.36 -2.60
N ALA A 82 -28.21 9.65 -1.93
CA ALA A 82 -28.22 8.19 -1.76
C ALA A 82 -28.36 7.40 -3.07
N ARG A 83 -27.73 7.90 -4.14
CA ARG A 83 -27.85 7.31 -5.49
C ARG A 83 -26.98 6.06 -5.61
N ILE A 84 -27.57 5.01 -6.15
CA ILE A 84 -26.82 3.84 -6.66
C ILE A 84 -26.21 4.26 -8.00
N VAL A 85 -24.89 4.17 -8.11
CA VAL A 85 -24.16 4.57 -9.32
C VAL A 85 -23.64 3.39 -10.14
N SER A 86 -23.58 2.19 -9.53
CA SER A 86 -23.17 0.96 -10.19
C SER A 86 -23.64 -0.26 -9.38
N ILE A 87 -24.06 -1.32 -10.07
CA ILE A 87 -24.28 -2.66 -9.48
C ILE A 87 -23.64 -3.68 -10.42
N CYS A 88 -22.51 -4.23 -10.01
CA CYS A 88 -21.84 -5.32 -10.71
C CYS A 88 -22.39 -6.66 -10.23
N VAL A 89 -22.94 -7.44 -11.16
CA VAL A 89 -23.41 -8.81 -10.90
C VAL A 89 -22.73 -9.80 -11.86
N PRO A 90 -22.42 -11.03 -11.45
CA PRO A 90 -21.95 -12.06 -12.36
C PRO A 90 -23.01 -12.37 -13.43
N ASN A 91 -22.61 -12.35 -14.70
CA ASN A 91 -23.47 -12.82 -15.80
C ASN A 91 -23.33 -14.34 -16.01
N LYS A 92 -23.93 -14.88 -17.07
CA LYS A 92 -23.90 -16.34 -17.36
C LYS A 92 -22.50 -16.93 -17.58
N ALA A 93 -21.51 -16.09 -17.88
CA ALA A 93 -20.12 -16.48 -18.03
C ALA A 93 -19.28 -16.13 -16.78
N ASP A 94 -19.93 -15.85 -15.65
CA ASP A 94 -19.34 -15.39 -14.39
C ASP A 94 -18.53 -14.08 -14.51
N ILE A 95 -18.82 -13.28 -15.55
CA ILE A 95 -18.19 -11.97 -15.75
C ILE A 95 -19.03 -10.92 -15.04
N ALA A 96 -18.41 -10.16 -14.14
CA ALA A 96 -19.04 -9.02 -13.48
C ALA A 96 -19.51 -8.00 -14.52
N THR A 97 -20.81 -7.73 -14.55
CA THR A 97 -21.45 -6.83 -15.50
C THR A 97 -22.21 -5.77 -14.72
N ASP A 98 -21.94 -4.49 -15.01
CA ASP A 98 -22.71 -3.40 -14.43
C ASP A 98 -24.10 -3.35 -15.06
N VAL A 99 -25.14 -3.40 -14.23
CA VAL A 99 -26.54 -3.36 -14.66
C VAL A 99 -27.23 -2.03 -14.34
N VAL A 100 -26.50 -1.05 -13.80
CA VAL A 100 -27.02 0.29 -13.51
C VAL A 100 -26.37 1.29 -14.46
N LEU A 101 -27.20 2.16 -15.03
CA LEU A 101 -26.70 3.32 -15.75
C LEU A 101 -26.37 4.42 -14.75
N GLY A 102 -25.11 4.88 -14.80
CA GLY A 102 -24.61 5.93 -13.92
C GLY A 102 -23.51 6.76 -14.60
N PHE A 103 -22.94 7.68 -13.84
CA PHE A 103 -21.83 8.53 -14.28
C PHE A 103 -20.54 8.18 -13.52
N ASP A 104 -19.39 8.41 -14.16
CA ASP A 104 -18.07 8.10 -13.60
C ASP A 104 -17.59 9.08 -12.53
N ASN A 105 -18.35 10.15 -12.28
CA ASN A 105 -18.00 11.21 -11.34
C ASN A 105 -19.22 11.96 -10.82
N ILE A 106 -19.02 12.65 -9.70
CA ILE A 106 -20.07 13.41 -9.03
C ILE A 106 -20.53 14.66 -9.79
N ALA A 107 -19.70 15.25 -10.66
CA ALA A 107 -20.04 16.51 -11.33
C ALA A 107 -21.10 16.36 -12.43
N GLN A 108 -21.42 15.14 -12.86
CA GLN A 108 -22.47 14.85 -13.85
C GLN A 108 -23.87 14.69 -13.21
N TYR A 109 -23.97 14.77 -11.89
CA TYR A 109 -25.13 14.45 -11.07
C TYR A 109 -25.75 15.67 -10.40
#